data_AF-A0A5J6L2G3-F1
#
_entry.id   AF-A0A5J6L2G3-F1
#
_cell.length_a   1.000
_cell.length_b   1.000
_cell.length_c   1.000
_cell.angle_alpha   90.00
_cell.angle_beta   90.00
_cell.angle_gamma   90.00
#
_symmetry.space_group_name_H-M   'P 1'
#
loop_
_entity.id
_entity.type
_entity.pdbx_description
1 polymer ?
#
loop_
_entity_poly.entity_id
_entity_poly.type
_entity_poly.pdbx_seq_one_letter_code
_entity_poly.pdbx_strand_id
1 'polypeptide(L)'
;METATLVIVLVILLALFFDFTNGFHDTANAMATPIATGALKPRVAVLLAAVLNLVGAFLSTEVAKTISGGMIREEEISVTIFPAIIFAGLIGAITWNMLTWLLGLPSSSSHALFGGLIGATLVGVGTTAIDFGVVMSKVILPALIAPLTAGVIAFVVTKIAYAVTRRYDAKPDGRDGFRWGQIFTSSLVALAHGTNDAQKTMGVITLALITVGWQSTAHPEPQLWVVVACAVTIALGTYMGGWRIIRTLGKGLTDVKPAQGFSAETSTAATILASSALGFALSTTQVASGSVIGSGLGRRGSIVRWGTVGRIMIGWLLTLPAAGAVGAFAALIVVWLGPWGIAFDAVLALAIILGLFLRSRRNRVDSSNAMSEVAGSGHAVKVTPNPPPTRRQRRRANASAQERPESTDEGDRS
;
A
#
# COMPACT_ATOMS: atom_id res chain seq x y z
N MET A 1 10.22 20.63 32.02
CA MET A 1 10.61 20.89 30.62
C MET A 1 11.52 19.79 30.08
N GLU A 2 12.58 19.39 30.79
CA GLU A 2 13.52 18.35 30.32
C GLU A 2 12.87 16.99 29.99
N THR A 3 11.94 16.51 30.83
CA THR A 3 11.22 15.25 30.60
C THR A 3 10.30 15.30 29.38
N ALA A 4 9.55 16.39 29.21
CA ALA A 4 8.68 16.58 28.03
C ALA A 4 9.49 16.63 26.74
N THR A 5 10.62 17.36 26.73
CA THR A 5 11.56 17.39 25.61
C THR A 5 12.09 16.00 25.25
N LEU A 6 12.47 15.20 26.26
CA LEU A 6 12.95 13.84 26.03
C LEU A 6 11.88 12.95 25.40
N VAL A 7 10.63 13.04 25.85
CA VAL A 7 9.52 12.27 25.26
C VAL A 7 9.27 12.67 23.81
N ILE A 8 9.33 13.96 23.47
CA ILE A 8 9.19 14.41 22.07
C ILE A 8 10.31 13.83 21.20
N VAL A 9 11.56 13.86 21.67
CA VAL A 9 12.68 13.29 20.90
C VAL A 9 12.44 11.80 20.65
N LEU A 10 11.97 11.05 21.66
CA LEU A 10 11.59 9.65 21.49
C LEU A 10 10.44 9.47 20.49
N VAL A 11 9.41 10.32 20.55
CA VAL A 11 8.29 10.31 19.58
C VAL A 11 8.79 10.56 18.16
N ILE A 12 9.66 11.55 17.96
CA ILE A 12 10.24 11.86 16.64
C ILE A 12 11.05 10.67 16.13
N LEU A 13 11.94 10.11 16.95
CA LEU A 13 12.74 8.94 16.56
C LEU A 13 11.85 7.75 16.20
N LEU A 14 10.81 7.51 16.98
CA LEU A 14 9.87 6.42 16.76
C LEU A 14 8.99 6.66 15.52
N ALA A 15 8.55 7.90 15.28
CA ALA A 15 7.80 8.29 14.10
C ALA A 15 8.66 8.13 12.83
N LEU A 16 9.92 8.55 12.85
CA LEU A 16 10.85 8.32 11.75
C LEU A 16 11.10 6.82 11.56
N PHE A 17 11.24 6.04 12.64
CA PHE A 17 11.34 4.59 12.51
C PHE A 17 10.06 3.99 11.89
N PHE A 18 8.87 4.45 12.28
CA PHE A 18 7.62 4.08 11.63
C PHE A 18 7.64 4.42 10.14
N ASP A 19 8.06 5.62 9.76
CA ASP A 19 8.13 6.07 8.37
C ASP A 19 9.09 5.24 7.51
N PHE A 20 10.23 4.89 8.09
CA PHE A 20 11.19 3.98 7.48
C PHE A 20 10.56 2.60 7.29
N THR A 21 9.87 2.09 8.33
CA THR A 21 9.18 0.80 8.22
C THR A 21 8.08 0.82 7.18
N ASN A 22 7.37 1.94 7.08
CA ASN A 22 6.31 2.16 6.11
C ASN A 22 6.86 2.14 4.68
N GLY A 23 7.93 2.91 4.44
CA GLY A 23 8.59 2.97 3.14
C GLY A 23 8.97 1.59 2.63
N PHE A 24 9.55 0.72 3.46
CA PHE A 24 9.91 -0.62 3.03
C PHE A 24 8.69 -1.55 2.86
N HIS A 25 7.66 -1.41 3.70
CA HIS A 25 6.45 -2.26 3.65
C HIS A 25 5.69 -2.04 2.34
N ASP A 26 5.51 -0.76 2.00
CA ASP A 26 4.68 -0.31 0.89
C ASP A 26 5.44 -0.15 -0.44
N THR A 27 6.77 -0.38 -0.49
CA THR A 27 7.50 -0.57 -1.76
C THR A 27 6.80 -1.58 -2.67
N ALA A 28 6.17 -2.61 -2.07
CA ALA A 28 5.48 -3.65 -2.81
C ALA A 28 4.27 -3.14 -3.59
N ASN A 29 3.59 -2.09 -3.12
CA ASN A 29 2.40 -1.54 -3.76
C ASN A 29 2.71 -0.93 -5.13
N ALA A 30 3.88 -0.31 -5.26
CA ALA A 30 4.32 0.31 -6.52
C ALA A 30 5.16 -0.63 -7.38
N MET A 31 5.96 -1.52 -6.77
CA MET A 31 7.02 -2.24 -7.47
C MET A 31 6.77 -3.75 -7.66
N ALA A 32 5.82 -4.37 -6.95
CA ALA A 32 5.58 -5.80 -7.13
C ALA A 32 5.09 -6.14 -8.56
N THR A 33 4.21 -5.30 -9.14
CA THR A 33 3.67 -5.49 -10.49
C THR A 33 4.71 -5.30 -11.61
N PRO A 34 5.49 -4.21 -11.70
CA PRO A 34 6.49 -4.05 -12.77
C PRO A 34 7.65 -5.04 -12.64
N ILE A 35 7.94 -5.52 -11.43
CA ILE A 35 8.92 -6.58 -11.21
C ILE A 35 8.35 -7.93 -11.68
N ALA A 36 7.11 -8.27 -11.31
CA ALA A 36 6.48 -9.54 -11.69
C ALA A 36 6.23 -9.66 -13.21
N THR A 37 5.95 -8.56 -13.90
CA THR A 37 5.81 -8.54 -15.38
C THR A 37 7.14 -8.53 -16.12
N GLY A 38 8.27 -8.38 -15.41
CA GLY A 38 9.60 -8.22 -16.01
C GLY A 38 9.82 -6.85 -16.67
N ALA A 39 8.96 -5.86 -16.41
CA ALA A 39 9.13 -4.51 -16.92
C ALA A 39 10.39 -3.84 -16.35
N LEU A 40 10.59 -3.97 -15.03
CA LEU A 40 11.76 -3.44 -14.31
C LEU A 40 12.55 -4.55 -13.61
N LYS A 41 13.88 -4.37 -13.55
CA LYS A 41 14.74 -5.19 -12.70
C LYS A 41 14.51 -4.81 -11.23
N PRO A 42 14.53 -5.77 -10.27
CA PRO A 42 14.20 -5.52 -8.87
C PRO A 42 14.95 -4.35 -8.22
N ARG A 43 16.28 -4.28 -8.38
CA ARG A 43 17.09 -3.20 -7.78
C ARG A 43 16.82 -1.83 -8.39
N VAL A 44 16.51 -1.79 -9.70
CA VAL A 44 16.17 -0.54 -10.39
C VAL A 44 14.78 -0.07 -9.95
N ALA A 45 13.84 -1.00 -9.79
CA ALA A 45 12.49 -0.70 -9.33
C ALA A 45 12.49 -0.04 -7.94
N VAL A 46 13.19 -0.62 -6.95
CA VAL A 46 13.25 -0.04 -5.60
C VAL A 46 14.02 1.29 -5.54
N LEU A 47 15.06 1.47 -6.36
CA LEU A 47 15.78 2.75 -6.47
C LEU A 47 14.90 3.84 -7.05
N LEU A 48 14.21 3.55 -8.16
CA LEU A 48 13.27 4.47 -8.78
C LEU A 48 12.14 4.84 -7.80
N ALA A 49 11.59 3.86 -7.10
CA ALA A 49 10.56 4.08 -6.09
C ALA A 49 11.06 4.99 -4.96
N ALA A 50 12.28 4.77 -4.46
CA ALA A 50 12.86 5.58 -3.39
C ALA A 50 13.05 7.05 -3.79
N VAL A 51 13.57 7.30 -4.99
CA VAL A 51 13.74 8.67 -5.51
C VAL A 51 12.39 9.36 -5.69
N LEU A 52 11.39 8.66 -6.22
CA LEU A 52 10.06 9.24 -6.43
C LEU A 52 9.29 9.42 -5.13
N ASN A 53 9.46 8.54 -4.15
CA ASN A 53 8.93 8.74 -2.80
C ASN A 53 9.53 9.99 -2.14
N LEU A 54 10.85 10.17 -2.25
CA LEU A 54 11.55 11.37 -1.78
C LEU A 54 10.95 12.63 -2.42
N VAL A 55 10.85 12.66 -3.76
CA VAL A 55 10.29 13.83 -4.48
C VAL A 55 8.83 14.05 -4.11
N GLY A 56 8.03 12.98 -4.07
CA GLY A 56 6.60 13.04 -3.75
C GLY A 56 6.33 13.65 -2.37
N ALA A 57 7.18 13.37 -1.39
CA ALA A 57 7.06 13.94 -0.05
C ALA A 57 7.11 15.48 -0.01
N PHE A 58 7.70 16.13 -1.02
CA PHE A 58 7.75 17.61 -1.12
C PHE A 58 6.59 18.24 -1.90
N LEU A 59 5.71 17.46 -2.53
CA LEU A 59 4.68 18.00 -3.42
C LEU A 59 3.38 18.42 -2.70
N SER A 60 3.17 18.02 -1.45
CA SER A 60 1.93 18.33 -0.71
C SER A 60 2.13 18.20 0.81
N THR A 61 1.33 18.95 1.58
CA THR A 61 1.24 18.91 3.05
C THR A 61 -0.20 18.72 3.56
N GLU A 62 -1.18 18.51 2.68
CA GLU A 62 -2.61 18.44 3.01
C GLU A 62 -3.03 17.25 3.89
N VAL A 63 -2.44 16.08 3.66
CA VAL A 63 -2.68 14.88 4.49
C VAL A 63 -2.07 15.10 5.88
N ALA A 64 -0.90 15.73 5.96
CA ALA A 64 -0.25 16.04 7.23
C ALA A 64 -1.12 16.97 8.09
N LYS A 65 -1.68 18.03 7.50
CA LYS A 65 -2.62 18.96 8.17
C LYS A 65 -3.86 18.25 8.72
N THR A 66 -4.40 17.30 7.95
CA THR A 66 -5.58 16.54 8.38
C THR A 66 -5.27 15.66 9.59
N ILE A 67 -4.06 15.09 9.65
CA ILE A 67 -3.61 14.24 10.76
C ILE A 67 -3.26 15.08 11.99
N SER A 68 -2.63 16.24 11.81
CA SER A 68 -2.18 17.10 12.90
C SER A 68 -3.24 17.98 13.54
N GLY A 69 -4.47 18.06 13.01
CA GLY A 69 -5.51 18.92 13.60
C GLY A 69 -6.96 18.41 13.51
N GLY A 70 -7.18 17.14 13.10
CA GLY A 70 -8.53 16.65 12.79
C GLY A 70 -9.08 15.54 13.69
N MET A 71 -8.25 14.58 14.12
CA MET A 71 -8.78 13.33 14.71
C MET A 71 -8.82 13.30 16.24
N ILE A 72 -7.87 13.98 16.89
CA ILE A 72 -7.73 14.00 18.34
C ILE A 72 -8.00 15.42 18.81
N ARG A 73 -8.88 15.57 19.80
CA ARG A 73 -9.23 16.88 20.37
C ARG A 73 -8.17 17.31 21.36
N GLU A 74 -7.18 18.01 20.84
CA GLU A 74 -5.97 18.40 21.57
C GLU A 74 -6.27 19.28 22.79
N GLU A 75 -7.32 20.11 22.70
CA GLU A 75 -7.78 20.99 23.78
C GLU A 75 -8.24 20.23 25.04
N GLU A 76 -8.61 18.96 24.89
CA GLU A 76 -9.04 18.10 26.00
C GLU A 76 -7.87 17.35 26.67
N ILE A 77 -6.63 17.49 26.17
CA ILE A 77 -5.48 16.67 26.60
C ILE A 77 -4.39 17.53 27.24
N SER A 78 -3.92 17.13 28.42
CA SER A 78 -2.75 17.74 29.04
C SER A 78 -1.50 17.61 28.18
N VAL A 79 -0.78 18.72 28.03
CA VAL A 79 0.55 18.84 27.38
C VAL A 79 1.57 17.82 27.91
N THR A 80 1.44 17.37 29.16
CA THR A 80 2.35 16.39 29.76
C THR A 80 2.06 14.95 29.36
N ILE A 81 0.81 14.64 29.04
CA ILE A 81 0.35 13.27 28.79
C ILE A 81 0.34 12.98 27.29
N PHE A 82 -0.02 13.96 26.47
CA PHE A 82 -0.28 13.74 25.05
C PHE A 82 0.92 13.18 24.25
N PRO A 83 2.17 13.68 24.40
CA PRO A 83 3.33 13.08 23.75
C PRO A 83 3.53 11.60 24.10
N ALA A 84 3.24 11.21 25.34
CA ALA A 84 3.37 9.83 25.79
C ALA A 84 2.27 8.92 25.18
N ILE A 85 1.08 9.46 24.93
CA ILE A 85 0.01 8.75 24.22
C ILE A 85 0.34 8.57 22.73
N ILE A 86 0.90 9.60 22.08
CA ILE A 86 1.40 9.48 20.70
C ILE A 86 2.51 8.43 20.63
N PHE A 87 3.43 8.43 21.60
CA PHE A 87 4.49 7.42 21.71
C PHE A 87 3.92 6.00 21.81
N ALA A 88 2.97 5.77 22.73
CA ALA A 88 2.30 4.47 22.88
C ALA A 88 1.57 4.04 21.59
N GLY A 89 0.87 4.97 20.93
CA GLY A 89 0.19 4.68 19.68
C GLY A 89 1.14 4.29 18.55
N LEU A 90 2.30 4.96 18.44
CA LEU A 90 3.35 4.60 17.48
C LEU A 90 3.95 3.22 17.76
N ILE A 91 4.13 2.83 19.03
CA ILE A 91 4.56 1.46 19.38
C ILE A 91 3.56 0.43 18.83
N GLY A 92 2.26 0.68 18.99
CA GLY A 92 1.21 -0.18 18.44
C GLY A 92 1.29 -0.32 16.92
N ALA A 93 1.43 0.82 16.23
CA ALA A 93 1.54 0.86 14.78
C ALA A 93 2.77 0.11 14.25
N ILE A 94 3.95 0.37 14.83
CA ILE A 94 5.22 -0.24 14.43
C ILE A 94 5.22 -1.73 14.70
N THR A 95 4.78 -2.14 15.89
CA THR A 95 4.75 -3.56 16.27
C THR A 95 3.88 -4.35 15.29
N TRP A 96 2.72 -3.81 14.93
CA TRP A 96 1.85 -4.44 13.95
C TRP A 96 2.44 -4.47 12.54
N ASN A 97 3.07 -3.37 12.09
CA ASN A 97 3.77 -3.32 10.80
C ASN A 97 4.91 -4.34 10.72
N MET A 98 5.72 -4.48 11.78
CA MET A 98 6.79 -5.48 11.85
C MET A 98 6.26 -6.92 11.86
N LEU A 99 5.18 -7.17 12.59
CA LEU A 99 4.56 -8.49 12.63
C LEU A 99 4.02 -8.89 11.26
N THR A 100 3.24 -8.02 10.62
CA THR A 100 2.65 -8.27 9.31
C THR A 100 3.72 -8.43 8.23
N TRP A 101 4.80 -7.65 8.28
CA TRP A 101 5.96 -7.84 7.40
C TRP A 101 6.62 -9.19 7.60
N LEU A 102 6.85 -9.61 8.85
CA LEU A 102 7.44 -10.90 9.15
C LEU A 102 6.61 -12.03 8.56
N LEU A 103 5.27 -11.91 8.63
CA LEU A 103 4.32 -12.85 8.05
C LEU A 103 4.16 -12.70 6.52
N GLY A 104 4.73 -11.66 5.91
CA GLY A 104 4.59 -11.36 4.48
C GLY A 104 3.16 -10.98 4.07
N LEU A 105 2.37 -10.46 5.01
CA LEU A 105 0.99 -10.04 4.79
C LEU A 105 0.96 -8.57 4.35
N PRO A 106 0.38 -8.23 3.18
CA PRO A 106 0.19 -6.85 2.79
C PRO A 106 -0.85 -6.20 3.73
N SER A 107 -0.36 -5.31 4.59
CA SER A 107 -1.13 -4.61 5.61
C SER A 107 -1.03 -3.11 5.36
N SER A 108 -2.05 -2.36 5.77
CA SER A 108 -2.03 -0.91 5.65
C SER A 108 -1.32 -0.26 6.84
N SER A 109 -0.21 0.41 6.59
CA SER A 109 0.45 1.24 7.61
C SER A 109 -0.42 2.40 8.10
N SER A 110 -1.24 3.01 7.23
CA SER A 110 -2.21 4.04 7.65
C SER A 110 -3.14 3.56 8.75
N HIS A 111 -3.73 2.37 8.57
CA HIS A 111 -4.65 1.79 9.55
C HIS A 111 -3.94 1.35 10.82
N ALA A 112 -2.68 0.90 10.71
CA ALA A 112 -1.87 0.59 11.88
C ALA A 112 -1.59 1.85 12.70
N LEU A 113 -1.25 2.97 12.03
CA LEU A 113 -1.03 4.26 12.66
C LEU A 113 -2.30 4.79 13.35
N PHE A 114 -3.42 4.86 12.61
CA PHE A 114 -4.68 5.33 13.18
C PHE A 114 -5.19 4.40 14.28
N GLY A 115 -5.12 3.09 14.07
CA GLY A 115 -5.47 2.10 15.08
C GLY A 115 -4.68 2.32 16.36
N GLY A 116 -3.35 2.37 16.25
CA GLY A 116 -2.45 2.59 17.39
C GLY A 116 -2.77 3.89 18.15
N LEU A 117 -2.91 5.02 17.45
CA LEU A 117 -3.25 6.32 18.05
C LEU A 117 -4.64 6.32 18.70
N ILE A 118 -5.66 5.78 18.03
CA ILE A 118 -7.02 5.64 18.57
C ILE A 118 -7.00 4.79 19.84
N GLY A 119 -6.38 3.60 19.79
CA GLY A 119 -6.31 2.70 20.93
C GLY A 119 -5.57 3.29 22.13
N ALA A 120 -4.43 3.94 21.87
CA ALA A 120 -3.68 4.63 22.91
C ALA A 120 -4.47 5.79 23.53
N THR A 121 -5.21 6.56 22.72
CA THR A 121 -6.01 7.69 23.19
C THR A 121 -7.23 7.25 23.99
N LEU A 122 -7.90 6.15 23.56
CA LEU A 122 -9.04 5.57 24.27
C LEU A 122 -8.72 5.21 25.73
N VAL A 123 -7.54 4.61 25.95
CA VAL A 123 -7.10 4.19 27.29
C VAL A 123 -6.37 5.30 28.04
N GLY A 124 -5.56 6.07 27.32
CA GLY A 124 -4.69 7.09 27.90
C GLY A 124 -5.41 8.36 28.33
N VAL A 125 -6.54 8.68 27.69
CA VAL A 125 -7.30 9.91 27.91
C VAL A 125 -8.78 9.61 28.10
N GLY A 126 -9.38 8.87 27.15
CA GLY A 126 -10.80 8.54 27.16
C GLY A 126 -11.46 8.74 25.80
N THR A 127 -12.75 8.43 25.73
CA THR A 127 -13.52 8.46 24.47
C THR A 127 -13.82 9.87 23.97
N THR A 128 -13.84 10.89 24.83
CA THR A 128 -14.20 12.27 24.45
C THR A 128 -13.11 12.93 23.60
N ALA A 129 -11.85 12.54 23.82
CA ALA A 129 -10.69 13.05 23.10
C ALA A 129 -10.64 12.60 21.62
N ILE A 130 -11.50 11.69 21.19
CA ILE A 130 -11.53 11.17 19.82
C ILE A 130 -12.72 11.73 19.07
N ASP A 131 -12.45 12.39 17.95
CA ASP A 131 -13.52 12.79 17.04
C ASP A 131 -13.92 11.62 16.14
N PHE A 132 -14.91 10.83 16.60
CA PHE A 132 -15.43 9.71 15.82
C PHE A 132 -16.05 10.12 14.48
N GLY A 133 -16.52 11.36 14.34
CA GLY A 133 -17.02 11.90 13.08
C GLY A 133 -15.90 12.07 12.05
N VAL A 134 -14.76 12.62 12.48
CA VAL A 134 -13.57 12.75 11.63
C VAL A 134 -12.95 11.37 11.35
N VAL A 135 -12.83 10.50 12.35
CA VAL A 135 -12.34 9.13 12.14
C VAL A 135 -13.22 8.38 11.13
N MET A 136 -14.54 8.49 11.24
CA MET A 136 -15.46 7.85 10.30
C MET A 136 -15.30 8.42 8.88
N SER A 137 -15.30 9.75 8.73
CA SER A 137 -15.32 10.42 7.43
C SER A 137 -13.96 10.46 6.71
N LYS A 138 -12.84 10.52 7.44
CA LYS A 138 -11.49 10.68 6.87
C LYS A 138 -10.63 9.43 6.94
N VAL A 139 -11.01 8.43 7.76
CA VAL A 139 -10.25 7.16 7.91
C VAL A 139 -11.09 5.97 7.45
N ILE A 140 -12.21 5.68 8.11
CA ILE A 140 -12.97 4.43 7.91
C ILE A 140 -13.67 4.41 6.54
N LEU A 141 -14.42 5.46 6.19
CA LEU A 141 -15.15 5.51 4.92
C LEU A 141 -14.20 5.48 3.71
N PRO A 142 -13.14 6.31 3.64
CA PRO A 142 -12.18 6.23 2.54
C PRO A 142 -11.52 4.84 2.43
N ALA A 143 -11.20 4.18 3.55
CA ALA A 143 -10.62 2.84 3.56
C ALA A 143 -11.52 1.77 2.93
N LEU A 144 -12.83 1.89 3.10
CA LEU A 144 -13.79 0.96 2.49
C LEU A 144 -14.04 1.29 1.01
N ILE A 145 -14.20 2.57 0.71
CA ILE A 145 -14.65 3.04 -0.61
C ILE A 145 -13.51 3.02 -1.62
N ALA A 146 -12.32 3.50 -1.26
CA ALA A 146 -11.24 3.70 -2.22
C ALA A 146 -10.73 2.42 -2.89
N PRO A 147 -10.57 1.26 -2.20
CA PRO A 147 -10.18 0.02 -2.85
C PRO A 147 -11.21 -0.46 -3.88
N LEU A 148 -12.50 -0.26 -3.59
CA LEU A 148 -13.59 -0.59 -4.51
C LEU A 148 -13.59 0.34 -5.72
N THR A 149 -13.50 1.65 -5.50
CA THR A 149 -13.43 2.65 -6.57
C THR A 149 -12.22 2.42 -7.47
N ALA A 150 -11.04 2.21 -6.89
CA ALA A 150 -9.82 1.92 -7.63
C ALA A 150 -9.90 0.59 -8.40
N GLY A 151 -10.54 -0.43 -7.81
CA GLY A 151 -10.84 -1.69 -8.48
C GLY A 151 -11.78 -1.53 -9.68
N VAL A 152 -12.86 -0.76 -9.55
CA VAL A 152 -13.81 -0.47 -10.64
C VAL A 152 -13.12 0.31 -11.76
N ILE A 153 -12.35 1.35 -11.42
CA ILE A 153 -11.60 2.12 -12.42
C ILE A 153 -10.60 1.20 -13.14
N ALA A 154 -9.83 0.40 -12.41
CA ALA A 154 -8.86 -0.53 -13.00
C ALA A 154 -9.55 -1.58 -13.90
N PHE A 155 -10.72 -2.08 -13.51
CA PHE A 155 -11.54 -2.98 -14.33
C PHE A 155 -11.94 -2.34 -15.66
N VAL A 156 -12.48 -1.12 -15.62
CA VAL A 156 -12.91 -0.38 -16.82
C VAL A 156 -11.73 -0.05 -17.72
N VAL A 157 -10.64 0.51 -17.15
CA VAL A 157 -9.43 0.85 -17.90
C VAL A 157 -8.83 -0.40 -18.55
N THR A 158 -8.82 -1.53 -17.85
CA THR A 158 -8.35 -2.81 -18.43
C THR A 158 -9.24 -3.25 -19.59
N LYS A 159 -10.57 -3.17 -19.45
CA LYS A 159 -11.47 -3.51 -20.56
C LYS A 159 -11.22 -2.65 -21.79
N ILE A 160 -11.03 -1.35 -21.60
CA ILE A 160 -10.75 -0.40 -22.69
C ILE A 160 -9.40 -0.74 -23.32
N ALA A 161 -8.34 -0.88 -22.52
CA ALA A 161 -7.00 -1.21 -23.02
C ALA A 161 -6.98 -2.49 -23.86
N TYR A 162 -7.65 -3.55 -23.40
CA TYR A 162 -7.76 -4.81 -24.14
C TYR A 162 -8.70 -4.74 -25.34
N ALA A 163 -9.71 -3.86 -25.33
CA ALA A 163 -10.61 -3.65 -26.47
C ALA A 163 -9.92 -2.89 -27.61
N VAL A 164 -9.19 -1.81 -27.29
CA VAL A 164 -8.46 -0.97 -28.25
C VAL A 164 -7.28 -1.73 -28.87
N THR A 165 -6.62 -2.58 -28.09
CA THR A 165 -5.44 -3.36 -28.54
C THR A 165 -5.81 -4.70 -29.15
N ARG A 166 -7.11 -5.00 -29.28
CA ARG A 166 -7.57 -6.25 -29.89
C ARG A 166 -7.36 -6.18 -31.40
N ARG A 167 -6.37 -6.92 -31.90
CA ARG A 167 -6.17 -7.16 -33.34
C ARG A 167 -6.74 -8.52 -33.72
N TYR A 168 -7.41 -8.58 -34.86
CA TYR A 168 -8.10 -9.77 -35.34
C TYR A 168 -7.28 -10.63 -36.30
N ASP A 169 -6.17 -10.10 -36.84
CA ASP A 169 -5.53 -10.63 -38.05
C ASP A 169 -4.10 -11.15 -37.79
N ALA A 170 -3.91 -12.02 -36.78
CA ALA A 170 -2.63 -12.71 -36.48
C ALA A 170 -1.36 -11.84 -36.32
N LYS A 171 -1.48 -10.50 -36.36
CA LYS A 171 -0.39 -9.56 -36.11
C LYS A 171 0.01 -9.64 -34.62
N PRO A 172 1.30 -9.36 -34.29
CA PRO A 172 1.71 -9.19 -32.91
C PRO A 172 0.78 -8.21 -32.20
N ASP A 173 0.49 -8.49 -30.93
CA ASP A 173 -0.55 -7.85 -30.12
C ASP A 173 -0.41 -6.32 -30.04
N GLY A 174 0.73 -5.74 -30.48
CA GLY A 174 1.07 -4.33 -30.34
C GLY A 174 1.22 -3.91 -28.89
N ARG A 175 1.42 -4.88 -27.98
CA ARG A 175 1.39 -4.66 -26.52
C ARG A 175 2.76 -4.34 -25.92
N ASP A 176 3.81 -4.31 -26.73
CA ASP A 176 5.17 -4.00 -26.27
C ASP A 176 5.26 -2.59 -25.66
N GLY A 177 4.43 -1.65 -26.14
CA GLY A 177 4.31 -0.30 -25.59
C GLY A 177 3.77 -0.24 -24.16
N PHE A 178 2.95 -1.21 -23.73
CA PHE A 178 2.43 -1.22 -22.35
C PHE A 178 3.52 -1.48 -21.32
N ARG A 179 4.66 -2.04 -21.71
CA ARG A 179 5.80 -2.18 -20.80
C ARG A 179 6.33 -0.82 -20.38
N TRP A 180 6.49 0.11 -21.33
CA TRP A 180 6.91 1.49 -21.04
C TRP A 180 5.83 2.27 -20.30
N GLY A 181 4.57 2.11 -20.70
CA GLY A 181 3.43 2.66 -19.97
C GLY A 181 3.41 2.21 -18.51
N GLN A 182 3.63 0.91 -18.25
CA GLN A 182 3.69 0.35 -16.90
C GLN A 182 4.83 0.97 -16.08
N ILE A 183 6.03 1.10 -16.66
CA ILE A 183 7.15 1.74 -15.96
C ILE A 183 6.77 3.16 -15.53
N PHE A 184 6.15 3.94 -16.42
CA PHE A 184 5.69 5.28 -16.12
C PHE A 184 4.61 5.28 -15.03
N THR A 185 3.61 4.40 -15.10
CA THR A 185 2.53 4.37 -14.10
C THR A 185 2.98 3.84 -12.75
N SER A 186 3.87 2.85 -12.70
CA SER A 186 4.52 2.40 -11.47
C SER A 186 5.30 3.54 -10.81
N SER A 187 5.94 4.38 -11.63
CA SER A 187 6.63 5.61 -11.17
C SER A 187 5.63 6.60 -10.57
N LEU A 188 4.48 6.81 -11.22
CA LEU A 188 3.43 7.66 -10.66
C LEU A 188 2.85 7.11 -9.35
N VAL A 189 2.71 5.78 -9.20
CA VAL A 189 2.30 5.17 -7.93
C VAL A 189 3.34 5.44 -6.84
N ALA A 190 4.64 5.31 -7.14
CA ALA A 190 5.68 5.66 -6.18
C ALA A 190 5.69 7.14 -5.83
N LEU A 191 5.51 8.04 -6.81
CA LEU A 191 5.37 9.47 -6.53
C LEU A 191 4.17 9.76 -5.62
N ALA A 192 3.01 9.20 -5.96
CA ALA A 192 1.76 9.34 -5.21
C ALA A 192 1.85 8.74 -3.80
N HIS A 193 2.62 7.66 -3.64
CA HIS A 193 2.92 7.11 -2.34
C HIS A 193 3.70 8.12 -1.49
N GLY A 194 4.75 8.75 -2.03
CA GLY A 194 5.47 9.83 -1.34
C GLY A 194 4.57 11.00 -0.96
N THR A 195 3.65 11.41 -1.83
CA THR A 195 2.69 12.49 -1.54
C THR A 195 1.64 12.11 -0.49
N ASN A 196 1.46 10.85 -0.14
CA ASN A 196 0.44 10.42 0.84
C ASN A 196 1.07 9.95 2.15
N ASP A 197 2.04 9.05 2.06
CA ASP A 197 2.54 8.26 3.18
C ASP A 197 3.56 9.01 4.01
N ALA A 198 4.48 9.76 3.37
CA ALA A 198 5.44 10.59 4.09
C ALA A 198 4.71 11.64 4.95
N GLN A 199 3.59 12.16 4.43
CA GLN A 199 2.76 13.14 5.13
C GLN A 199 2.12 12.58 6.41
N LYS A 200 1.91 11.27 6.52
CA LYS A 200 1.33 10.68 7.74
C LYS A 200 2.27 10.86 8.92
N THR A 201 3.54 10.55 8.71
CA THR A 201 4.59 10.75 9.70
C THR A 201 4.81 12.24 9.96
N MET A 202 4.82 13.08 8.91
CA MET A 202 4.90 14.53 9.10
C MET A 202 3.78 15.04 10.00
N GLY A 203 2.54 14.60 9.77
CA GLY A 203 1.39 14.97 10.60
C GLY A 203 1.53 14.55 12.06
N VAL A 204 2.05 13.34 12.33
CA VAL A 204 2.27 12.86 13.71
C VAL A 204 3.37 13.65 14.41
N ILE A 205 4.48 13.94 13.72
CA ILE A 205 5.56 14.75 14.29
C ILE A 205 5.08 16.18 14.54
N THR A 206 4.38 16.78 13.57
CA THR A 206 3.78 18.11 13.72
C THR A 206 2.81 18.16 14.88
N LEU A 207 1.93 17.15 15.01
CA LEU A 207 1.04 17.01 16.16
C LEU A 207 1.85 17.03 17.47
N ALA A 208 2.88 16.19 17.58
CA ALA A 208 3.74 16.15 18.77
C ALA A 208 4.39 17.52 19.09
N LEU A 209 4.82 18.28 18.09
CA LEU A 209 5.36 19.63 18.27
C LEU A 209 4.32 20.64 18.73
N ILE A 210 3.09 20.54 18.21
CA ILE A 210 1.95 21.37 18.62
C ILE A 210 1.61 21.09 20.09
N THR A 211 1.60 19.82 20.50
CA THR A 211 1.22 19.43 21.87
C THR A 211 2.07 20.11 22.95
N VAL A 212 3.32 20.47 22.65
CA VAL A 212 4.26 21.10 23.59
C VAL A 212 4.48 22.58 23.34
N GLY A 213 3.71 23.18 22.43
CA GLY A 213 3.80 24.60 22.08
C GLY A 213 5.04 24.98 21.26
N TRP A 214 5.77 24.00 20.68
CA TRP A 214 6.89 24.27 19.79
C TRP A 214 6.44 24.63 18.36
N GLN A 215 5.15 24.39 18.08
CA GLN A 215 4.49 24.84 16.87
C GLN A 215 3.09 25.37 17.21
N SER A 216 2.66 26.42 16.51
CA SER A 216 1.35 27.02 16.71
C SER A 216 0.25 26.22 16.00
N THR A 217 -0.89 26.07 16.65
CA THR A 217 -2.12 25.52 16.04
C THR A 217 -2.63 26.39 14.88
N ALA A 218 -2.30 27.69 14.86
CA ALA A 218 -2.65 28.59 13.76
C ALA A 218 -1.87 28.31 12.46
N HIS A 219 -0.75 27.59 12.55
CA HIS A 219 0.07 27.20 11.41
C HIS A 219 0.38 25.69 11.48
N PRO A 220 -0.60 24.82 11.17
CA PRO A 220 -0.47 23.36 11.29
C PRO A 220 0.35 22.72 10.16
N GLU A 221 0.93 23.53 9.26
CA GLU A 221 1.82 23.10 8.19
C GLU A 221 3.10 22.46 8.78
N PRO A 222 3.53 21.27 8.34
CA PRO A 222 4.78 20.67 8.80
C PRO A 222 5.98 21.58 8.53
N GLN A 223 6.86 21.72 9.52
CA GLN A 223 8.11 22.46 9.34
C GLN A 223 8.99 21.77 8.29
N LEU A 224 9.78 22.56 7.56
CA LEU A 224 10.60 22.05 6.45
C LEU A 224 11.55 20.92 6.89
N TRP A 225 12.12 20.98 8.09
CA TRP A 225 12.98 19.91 8.59
C TRP A 225 12.22 18.59 8.81
N VAL A 226 10.94 18.66 9.22
CA VAL A 226 10.07 17.48 9.36
C VAL A 226 9.82 16.88 7.99
N VAL A 227 9.54 17.72 6.99
CA VAL A 227 9.35 17.28 5.60
C VAL A 227 10.60 16.58 5.08
N VAL A 228 11.78 17.20 5.24
CA VAL A 228 13.06 16.63 4.80
C VAL A 228 13.38 15.32 5.54
N ALA A 229 13.18 15.28 6.86
CA ALA A 229 13.46 14.10 7.67
C ALA A 229 12.57 12.91 7.25
N CYS A 230 11.25 13.11 7.13
CA CYS A 230 10.33 12.07 6.66
C CYS A 230 10.63 11.67 5.21
N ALA A 231 10.84 12.63 4.30
CA ALA A 231 11.16 12.35 2.89
C ALA A 231 12.40 11.44 2.73
N VAL A 232 13.48 11.75 3.44
CA VAL A 232 14.70 10.92 3.43
C VAL A 232 14.43 9.56 4.04
N THR A 233 13.71 9.52 5.16
CA THR A 233 13.48 8.30 5.93
C THR A 233 12.59 7.30 5.19
N ILE A 234 11.47 7.74 4.63
CA ILE A 234 10.61 6.89 3.80
C ILE A 234 11.34 6.42 2.53
N ALA A 235 12.18 7.26 1.91
CA ALA A 235 12.97 6.89 0.74
C ALA A 235 14.01 5.81 1.06
N LEU A 236 14.71 5.92 2.20
CA LEU A 236 15.65 4.91 2.69
C LEU A 236 14.95 3.58 2.96
N GLY A 237 13.80 3.62 3.65
CA GLY A 237 12.96 2.43 3.84
C GLY A 237 12.56 1.80 2.51
N THR A 238 12.07 2.61 1.58
CA THR A 238 11.65 2.17 0.24
C THR A 238 12.78 1.47 -0.51
N TYR A 239 14.00 2.00 -0.43
CA TYR A 239 15.18 1.44 -1.08
C TYR A 239 15.58 0.09 -0.49
N MET A 240 15.48 -0.09 0.84
CA MET A 240 15.70 -1.38 1.48
C MET A 240 14.67 -2.43 1.03
N GLY A 241 13.45 -1.97 0.73
CA GLY A 241 12.39 -2.73 0.11
C GLY A 241 11.65 -3.67 1.06
N GLY A 242 10.60 -4.32 0.57
CA GLY A 242 9.76 -5.21 1.36
C GLY A 242 9.71 -6.61 0.78
N TRP A 243 10.86 -7.25 0.56
CA TRP A 243 10.97 -8.45 -0.29
C TRP A 243 10.00 -9.58 0.05
N ARG A 244 9.65 -9.76 1.33
CA ARG A 244 8.61 -10.71 1.79
C ARG A 244 7.24 -10.38 1.20
N ILE A 245 6.86 -9.11 1.24
CA ILE A 245 5.56 -8.60 0.76
C ILE A 245 5.56 -8.51 -0.76
N ILE A 246 6.65 -8.02 -1.36
CA ILE A 246 6.86 -8.03 -2.82
C ILE A 246 6.68 -9.44 -3.37
N ARG A 247 7.24 -10.45 -2.68
CA ARG A 247 7.06 -11.86 -3.04
C ARG A 247 5.59 -12.28 -2.96
N THR A 248 4.87 -11.93 -1.88
CA THR A 248 3.46 -12.27 -1.73
C THR A 248 2.60 -11.64 -2.82
N LEU A 249 2.73 -10.32 -3.05
CA LEU A 249 1.95 -9.59 -4.06
C LEU A 249 2.34 -9.99 -5.49
N GLY A 250 3.64 -10.21 -5.75
CA GLY A 250 4.14 -10.62 -7.07
C GLY A 250 3.75 -12.04 -7.46
N LYS A 251 3.58 -12.96 -6.49
CA LYS A 251 3.16 -14.35 -6.75
C LYS A 251 1.65 -14.55 -6.86
N GLY A 252 0.81 -13.59 -6.44
CA GLY A 252 -0.62 -13.84 -6.50
C GLY A 252 -1.57 -12.82 -5.86
N LEU A 253 -2.32 -12.18 -6.75
CA LEU A 253 -3.73 -11.80 -6.61
C LEU A 253 -4.48 -12.18 -7.90
N THR A 254 -3.87 -11.88 -9.04
CA THR A 254 -4.24 -12.29 -10.40
C THR A 254 -2.96 -12.50 -11.21
N ASP A 255 -3.05 -13.21 -12.34
CA ASP A 255 -1.98 -13.16 -13.35
C ASP A 255 -1.97 -11.75 -13.97
N VAL A 256 -0.88 -11.01 -13.79
CA VAL A 256 -0.74 -9.63 -14.27
C VAL A 256 0.13 -9.61 -15.52
N LYS A 257 -0.41 -9.07 -16.62
CA LYS A 257 0.37 -8.69 -17.81
C LYS A 257 0.63 -7.18 -17.82
N PRO A 258 1.61 -6.67 -18.60
CA PRO A 258 1.93 -5.24 -18.63
C PRO A 258 0.72 -4.30 -18.84
N ALA A 259 -0.25 -4.67 -19.68
CA ALA A 259 -1.47 -3.87 -19.87
C ALA A 259 -2.38 -3.83 -18.63
N GLN A 260 -2.47 -4.93 -17.86
CA GLN A 260 -3.20 -4.96 -16.59
C GLN A 260 -2.42 -4.20 -15.51
N GLY A 261 -1.10 -4.32 -15.48
CA GLY A 261 -0.21 -3.55 -14.60
C GLY A 261 -0.38 -2.05 -14.82
N PHE A 262 -0.26 -1.59 -16.08
CA PHE A 262 -0.54 -0.21 -16.48
C PHE A 262 -1.92 0.25 -15.98
N SER A 263 -2.97 -0.53 -16.21
CA SER A 263 -4.34 -0.18 -15.83
C SER A 263 -4.52 -0.08 -14.30
N ALA A 264 -3.94 -1.03 -13.56
CA ALA A 264 -3.99 -1.05 -12.10
C ALA A 264 -3.21 0.11 -11.49
N GLU A 265 -2.00 0.38 -11.99
CA GLU A 265 -1.12 1.43 -11.48
C GLU A 265 -1.66 2.82 -11.81
N THR A 266 -2.24 3.01 -13.00
CA THR A 266 -2.94 4.26 -13.36
C THR A 266 -4.08 4.55 -12.39
N SER A 267 -4.93 3.55 -12.15
CA SER A 267 -6.06 3.65 -11.20
C SER A 267 -5.58 3.94 -9.78
N THR A 268 -4.52 3.25 -9.36
CA THR A 268 -3.91 3.41 -8.03
C THR A 268 -3.35 4.81 -7.85
N ALA A 269 -2.50 5.28 -8.78
CA ALA A 269 -1.90 6.60 -8.72
C ALA A 269 -2.96 7.71 -8.74
N ALA A 270 -3.95 7.62 -9.64
CA ALA A 270 -5.04 8.58 -9.72
C ALA A 270 -5.85 8.65 -8.41
N THR A 271 -6.18 7.49 -7.84
CA THR A 271 -6.95 7.40 -6.59
C THR A 271 -6.17 7.99 -5.41
N ILE A 272 -4.87 7.65 -5.28
CA ILE A 272 -4.02 8.17 -4.20
C ILE A 272 -3.84 9.68 -4.35
N LEU A 273 -3.50 10.18 -5.54
CA LEU A 273 -3.27 11.62 -5.76
C LEU A 273 -4.54 12.44 -5.52
N ALA A 274 -5.70 11.99 -6.03
CA ALA A 274 -6.97 12.67 -5.81
C ALA A 274 -7.34 12.71 -4.32
N SER A 275 -7.10 11.61 -3.61
CA SER A 275 -7.31 11.54 -2.16
C SER A 275 -6.36 12.44 -1.37
N SER A 276 -5.07 12.43 -1.70
CA SER A 276 -4.08 13.29 -1.05
C SER A 276 -4.41 14.76 -1.24
N ALA A 277 -4.90 15.16 -2.42
CA ALA A 277 -5.36 16.53 -2.69
C ALA A 277 -6.58 16.94 -1.85
N LEU A 278 -7.42 15.97 -1.43
CA LEU A 278 -8.55 16.19 -0.51
C LEU A 278 -8.14 16.06 0.97
N GLY A 279 -6.85 15.82 1.26
CA GLY A 279 -6.33 15.61 2.61
C GLY A 279 -6.73 14.25 3.23
N PHE A 280 -7.29 13.31 2.46
CA PHE A 280 -7.68 12.01 2.99
C PHE A 280 -6.47 11.08 3.11
N ALA A 281 -6.27 10.53 4.30
CA ALA A 281 -5.18 9.61 4.59
C ALA A 281 -5.53 8.17 4.19
N LEU A 282 -5.49 7.90 2.89
CA LEU A 282 -5.82 6.59 2.34
C LEU A 282 -4.78 5.50 2.65
N SER A 283 -5.24 4.25 2.53
CA SER A 283 -4.37 3.09 2.46
C SER A 283 -3.92 2.85 1.02
N THR A 284 -2.64 3.09 0.75
CA THR A 284 -2.04 2.79 -0.56
C THR A 284 -2.06 1.29 -0.83
N THR A 285 -1.83 0.45 0.19
CA THR A 285 -1.89 -1.01 0.11
C THR A 285 -3.25 -1.54 -0.35
N GLN A 286 -4.33 -1.01 0.23
CA GLN A 286 -5.69 -1.44 -0.11
C GLN A 286 -6.09 -0.94 -1.50
N VAL A 287 -5.77 0.31 -1.83
CA VAL A 287 -6.04 0.90 -3.16
C VAL A 287 -5.29 0.14 -4.26
N ALA A 288 -3.99 -0.13 -4.06
CA ALA A 288 -3.17 -0.88 -5.01
C ALA A 288 -3.70 -2.31 -5.20
N SER A 289 -4.01 -3.01 -4.10
CA SER A 289 -4.55 -4.37 -4.16
C SER A 289 -5.93 -4.41 -4.82
N GLY A 290 -6.80 -3.46 -4.51
CA GLY A 290 -8.11 -3.31 -5.15
C GLY A 290 -7.99 -3.10 -6.66
N SER A 291 -7.08 -2.23 -7.10
CA SER A 291 -6.76 -2.01 -8.51
C SER A 291 -6.23 -3.26 -9.20
N VAL A 292 -5.36 -4.03 -8.55
CA VAL A 292 -4.82 -5.29 -9.10
C VAL A 292 -5.92 -6.34 -9.25
N ILE A 293 -6.82 -6.47 -8.27
CA ILE A 293 -7.98 -7.36 -8.36
C ILE A 293 -8.91 -6.91 -9.51
N GLY A 294 -9.19 -5.61 -9.59
CA GLY A 294 -10.02 -5.01 -10.64
C GLY A 294 -9.46 -5.22 -12.04
N SER A 295 -8.17 -5.01 -12.25
CA SER A 295 -7.51 -5.27 -13.53
C SER A 295 -7.45 -6.76 -13.88
N GLY A 296 -7.39 -7.63 -12.87
CA GLY A 296 -7.59 -9.07 -13.03
C GLY A 296 -8.96 -9.39 -13.62
N LEU A 297 -10.03 -8.91 -12.97
CA LEU A 297 -11.42 -9.12 -13.41
C LEU A 297 -11.73 -8.50 -14.78
N GLY A 298 -11.05 -7.41 -15.14
CA GLY A 298 -11.23 -6.72 -16.42
C GLY A 298 -10.76 -7.52 -17.63
N ARG A 299 -9.83 -8.46 -17.45
CA ARG A 299 -9.28 -9.27 -18.54
C ARG A 299 -10.02 -10.59 -18.69
N ARG A 300 -10.53 -10.86 -19.90
CA ARG A 300 -11.13 -12.16 -20.24
C ARG A 300 -10.11 -13.30 -20.07
N GLY A 301 -10.48 -14.32 -19.31
CA GLY A 301 -9.65 -15.49 -19.03
C GLY A 301 -8.53 -15.26 -18.01
N SER A 302 -8.56 -14.16 -17.25
CA SER A 302 -7.68 -14.01 -16.08
C SER A 302 -8.22 -14.79 -14.89
N ILE A 303 -7.32 -15.35 -14.07
CA ILE A 303 -7.66 -16.08 -12.87
C ILE A 303 -7.36 -15.19 -11.66
N VAL A 304 -8.38 -14.94 -10.83
CA VAL A 304 -8.23 -14.24 -9.54
C VAL A 304 -8.21 -15.28 -8.41
N ARG A 305 -7.22 -15.18 -7.53
CA ARG A 305 -7.04 -16.13 -6.41
C ARG A 305 -7.83 -15.67 -5.19
N TRP A 306 -9.13 -15.95 -5.17
CA TRP A 306 -10.05 -15.50 -4.11
C TRP A 306 -9.64 -15.92 -2.69
N GLY A 307 -9.00 -17.08 -2.50
CA GLY A 307 -8.48 -17.48 -1.19
C GLY A 307 -7.35 -16.59 -0.67
N THR A 308 -6.53 -16.00 -1.55
CA THR A 308 -5.52 -15.01 -1.16
C THR A 308 -6.16 -13.64 -0.93
N VAL A 309 -7.11 -13.24 -1.78
CA VAL A 309 -7.90 -12.01 -1.60
C VAL A 309 -8.57 -11.99 -0.22
N GLY A 310 -9.28 -13.07 0.15
CA GLY A 310 -9.96 -13.18 1.44
C GLY A 310 -9.01 -13.06 2.63
N ARG A 311 -7.85 -13.72 2.59
CA ARG A 311 -6.82 -13.60 3.64
C ARG A 311 -6.30 -12.16 3.79
N ILE A 312 -6.11 -11.46 2.67
CA ILE A 312 -5.66 -10.07 2.66
C ILE A 312 -6.74 -9.15 3.25
N MET A 313 -8.00 -9.32 2.84
CA MET A 313 -9.12 -8.55 3.38
C MET A 313 -9.32 -8.74 4.89
N ILE A 314 -9.14 -9.97 5.39
CA ILE A 314 -9.14 -10.24 6.84
C ILE A 314 -8.00 -9.48 7.52
N GLY A 315 -6.81 -9.50 6.93
CA GLY A 315 -5.67 -8.71 7.41
C GLY A 315 -6.02 -7.23 7.52
N TRP A 316 -6.64 -6.66 6.49
CA TRP A 316 -7.07 -5.26 6.48
C TRP A 316 -8.06 -4.91 7.57
N LEU A 317 -9.07 -5.76 7.79
CA LEU A 317 -10.07 -5.58 8.83
C LEU A 317 -9.44 -5.66 10.23
N LEU A 318 -8.46 -6.55 10.41
CA LEU A 318 -7.79 -6.75 11.70
C LEU A 318 -6.72 -5.69 11.99
N THR A 319 -6.17 -5.01 11.00
CA THR A 319 -5.04 -4.10 11.20
C THR A 319 -5.35 -2.96 12.17
N LEU A 320 -6.48 -2.27 11.99
CA LEU A 320 -6.87 -1.15 12.87
C LEU A 320 -7.10 -1.63 14.33
N PRO A 321 -7.98 -2.62 14.60
CA PRO A 321 -8.22 -3.06 15.98
C PRO A 321 -7.00 -3.72 16.62
N ALA A 322 -6.18 -4.47 15.88
CA ALA A 322 -5.00 -5.12 16.45
C ALA A 322 -3.89 -4.11 16.78
N ALA A 323 -3.61 -3.15 15.90
CA ALA A 323 -2.68 -2.07 16.21
C ALA A 323 -3.20 -1.20 17.37
N GLY A 324 -4.52 -0.96 17.42
CA GLY A 324 -5.15 -0.25 18.53
C GLY A 324 -5.08 -1.01 19.85
N ALA A 325 -5.24 -2.33 19.86
CA ALA A 325 -5.07 -3.13 21.07
C ALA A 325 -3.64 -3.03 21.63
N VAL A 326 -2.62 -3.04 20.75
CA VAL A 326 -1.22 -2.88 21.18
C VAL A 326 -0.96 -1.45 21.65
N GLY A 327 -1.46 -0.43 20.96
CA GLY A 327 -1.34 0.97 21.37
C GLY A 327 -2.04 1.26 22.70
N ALA A 328 -3.23 0.68 22.90
CA ALA A 328 -3.99 0.74 24.15
C ALA A 328 -3.21 0.09 25.32
N PHE A 329 -2.57 -1.05 25.07
CA PHE A 329 -1.76 -1.74 26.06
C PHE A 329 -0.52 -0.92 26.47
N ALA A 330 0.19 -0.33 25.49
CA ALA A 330 1.31 0.58 25.77
C ALA A 330 0.82 1.82 26.57
N ALA A 331 -0.30 2.43 26.17
CA ALA A 331 -0.85 3.56 26.89
C ALA A 331 -1.23 3.21 28.33
N LEU A 332 -1.75 2.00 28.58
CA LEU A 332 -2.05 1.52 29.94
C LEU A 332 -0.81 1.47 30.82
N ILE A 333 0.32 1.00 30.28
CA ILE A 333 1.61 0.96 30.99
C ILE A 333 2.07 2.38 31.35
N VAL A 334 1.99 3.31 30.39
CA VAL A 334 2.31 4.73 30.61
C VAL A 334 1.43 5.35 31.70
N VAL A 335 0.12 5.10 31.67
CA VAL A 335 -0.81 5.64 32.66
C VAL A 335 -0.55 5.06 34.05
N TRP A 336 -0.27 3.77 34.16
CA TRP A 336 -0.07 3.10 35.45
C TRP A 336 1.28 3.40 36.10
N LEU A 337 2.35 3.47 35.31
CA LEU A 337 3.73 3.61 35.81
C LEU A 337 4.25 5.04 35.69
N GLY A 338 3.47 5.96 35.13
CA GLY A 338 3.86 7.35 34.91
C GLY A 338 5.11 7.45 34.02
N PRO A 339 6.10 8.31 34.36
CA PRO A 339 7.31 8.48 33.56
C PRO A 339 8.11 7.19 33.33
N TRP A 340 8.10 6.25 34.29
CA TRP A 340 8.76 4.95 34.15
C TRP A 340 8.10 4.06 33.11
N GLY A 341 6.80 4.26 32.84
CA GLY A 341 6.07 3.52 31.82
C GLY A 341 6.63 3.77 30.42
N ILE A 342 7.02 5.01 30.11
CA ILE A 342 7.62 5.36 28.80
C ILE A 342 8.96 4.63 28.60
N ALA A 343 9.81 4.61 29.62
CA ALA A 343 11.08 3.92 29.56
C ALA A 343 10.90 2.40 29.42
N PHE A 344 9.95 1.83 30.17
CA PHE A 344 9.61 0.41 30.08
C PHE A 344 9.08 0.05 28.68
N ASP A 345 8.14 0.83 28.16
CA ASP A 345 7.58 0.65 26.82
C ASP A 345 8.64 0.78 25.73
N ALA A 346 9.56 1.74 25.85
CA ALA A 346 10.67 1.88 24.91
C ALA A 346 11.54 0.62 24.87
N VAL A 347 11.89 0.07 26.03
CA VAL A 347 12.68 -1.16 26.14
C VAL A 347 11.91 -2.37 25.61
N LEU A 348 10.63 -2.49 25.98
CA LEU A 348 9.76 -3.58 25.54
C LEU A 348 9.56 -3.55 24.02
N ALA A 349 9.25 -2.39 23.45
CA ALA A 349 9.09 -2.19 22.02
C ALA A 349 10.39 -2.54 21.28
N LEU A 350 11.54 -2.07 21.77
CA LEU A 350 12.83 -2.41 21.19
C LEU A 350 13.10 -3.92 21.22
N ALA A 351 12.80 -4.59 22.34
CA ALA A 351 12.94 -6.03 22.46
C ALA A 351 12.03 -6.79 21.48
N ILE A 352 10.78 -6.37 21.32
CA ILE A 352 9.83 -6.95 20.37
C ILE A 352 10.32 -6.75 18.92
N ILE A 353 10.69 -5.51 18.55
CA ILE A 353 11.18 -5.17 17.20
C ILE A 353 12.44 -5.98 16.88
N LEU A 354 13.41 -6.03 17.81
CA LEU A 354 14.63 -6.82 17.64
C LEU A 354 14.31 -8.32 17.55
N GLY A 355 13.40 -8.84 18.37
CA GLY A 355 12.96 -10.22 18.31
C GLY A 355 12.35 -10.59 16.96
N LEU A 356 11.46 -9.75 16.44
CA LEU A 356 10.85 -9.91 15.11
C LEU A 356 11.91 -9.83 14.01
N PHE A 357 12.84 -8.88 14.09
CA PHE A 357 13.94 -8.73 13.14
C PHE A 357 14.89 -9.94 13.16
N LEU A 358 15.31 -10.41 14.32
CA LEU A 358 16.16 -11.59 14.47
C LEU A 358 15.47 -12.86 13.96
N ARG A 359 14.17 -13.02 14.24
CA ARG A 359 13.35 -14.10 13.67
C ARG A 359 13.29 -14.01 12.15
N SER A 360 13.21 -12.81 11.59
CA SER A 360 13.21 -12.61 10.14
C SER A 360 14.51 -13.10 9.47
N ARG A 361 15.65 -13.03 10.19
CA ARG A 361 16.95 -13.49 9.68
C ARG A 361 17.09 -15.01 9.56
N ARG A 362 16.19 -15.80 10.18
CA ARG A 362 16.19 -17.27 10.04
C ARG A 362 15.68 -17.71 8.67
N ASN A 363 14.67 -17.03 8.14
CA ASN A 363 14.09 -17.30 6.82
C ASN A 363 14.32 -16.10 5.89
N ARG A 364 15.58 -15.81 5.53
CA ARG A 364 15.91 -14.59 4.78
C ARG A 364 15.22 -14.58 3.42
N VAL A 365 14.55 -13.48 3.12
CA VAL A 365 13.93 -13.20 1.83
C VAL A 365 14.55 -11.92 1.31
N ASP A 366 15.23 -12.01 0.17
CA ASP A 366 15.92 -10.91 -0.49
C ASP A 366 15.58 -10.86 -1.98
N SER A 367 16.17 -9.93 -2.71
CA SER A 367 15.93 -9.75 -4.14
C SER A 367 16.29 -10.97 -5.00
N SER A 368 17.22 -11.82 -4.56
CA SER A 368 17.68 -12.99 -5.34
C SER A 368 16.68 -14.14 -5.24
N ASN A 369 16.16 -14.41 -4.05
CA ASN A 369 15.28 -15.56 -3.83
C ASN A 369 13.79 -15.20 -4.00
N ALA A 370 13.39 -13.96 -3.72
CA ALA A 370 12.01 -13.53 -3.92
C ALA A 370 11.57 -13.63 -5.39
N MET A 371 12.51 -13.44 -6.31
CA MET A 371 12.24 -13.33 -7.74
C MET A 371 12.29 -14.67 -8.47
N SER A 372 13.11 -15.63 -8.02
CA SER A 372 13.20 -16.97 -8.63
C SER A 372 11.83 -17.66 -8.72
N GLU A 373 11.02 -17.55 -7.68
CA GLU A 373 9.68 -18.13 -7.63
C GLU A 373 8.61 -17.26 -8.33
N VAL A 374 8.78 -15.94 -8.41
CA VAL A 374 7.89 -15.03 -9.16
C VAL A 374 8.09 -15.21 -10.67
N ALA A 375 9.32 -15.41 -11.11
CA ALA A 375 9.66 -15.72 -12.50
C ALA A 375 9.00 -17.05 -12.96
N GLY A 376 8.94 -18.06 -12.08
CA GLY A 376 8.24 -19.32 -12.34
C GLY A 376 6.73 -19.14 -12.64
N SER A 377 6.05 -18.24 -11.93
CA SER A 377 4.65 -17.89 -12.23
C SER A 377 4.49 -17.10 -13.53
N GLY A 378 5.46 -16.23 -13.88
CA GLY A 378 5.44 -15.48 -15.14
C GLY A 378 5.63 -16.36 -16.39
N HIS A 379 6.42 -17.44 -16.28
CA HIS A 379 6.68 -18.37 -17.38
C HIS A 379 5.59 -19.45 -17.57
N ALA A 380 4.72 -19.67 -16.58
CA ALA A 380 3.60 -20.61 -16.67
C ALA A 380 2.53 -20.17 -17.70
N VAL A 381 2.58 -18.93 -18.19
CA VAL A 381 1.72 -18.44 -19.26
C VAL A 381 2.36 -18.77 -20.61
N LYS A 382 2.32 -20.05 -20.99
CA LYS A 382 2.47 -20.43 -22.40
C LYS A 382 1.32 -19.77 -23.17
N VAL A 383 1.65 -18.81 -24.03
CA VAL A 383 0.73 -18.38 -25.09
C VAL A 383 0.50 -19.62 -25.93
N THR A 384 -0.66 -20.27 -25.80
CA THR A 384 -1.06 -21.28 -26.77
C THR A 384 -1.11 -20.59 -28.13
N PRO A 385 -0.27 -20.99 -29.11
CA PRO A 385 -0.17 -20.29 -30.39
C PRO A 385 -1.51 -20.23 -31.13
N ASN A 386 -2.43 -21.15 -30.81
CA ASN A 386 -3.79 -21.20 -31.31
C ASN A 386 -4.80 -21.14 -30.14
N PRO A 387 -5.32 -19.95 -29.77
CA PRO A 387 -6.50 -19.88 -28.92
C PRO A 387 -7.70 -20.55 -29.61
N PRO A 388 -8.59 -21.24 -28.88
CA PRO A 388 -9.76 -21.87 -29.47
C PRO A 388 -10.66 -20.83 -30.17
N PRO A 389 -11.28 -21.19 -31.31
CA PRO A 389 -12.05 -20.25 -32.12
C PRO A 389 -13.17 -19.62 -31.30
N THR A 390 -13.29 -18.30 -31.40
CA THR A 390 -14.31 -17.50 -30.73
C THR A 390 -15.72 -17.94 -31.16
N ARG A 391 -16.75 -17.67 -30.34
CA ARG A 391 -18.16 -17.98 -30.70
C ARG A 391 -18.56 -17.44 -32.08
N ARG A 392 -18.01 -16.30 -32.50
CA ARG A 392 -18.26 -15.72 -33.83
C ARG A 392 -17.52 -16.45 -34.95
N GLN A 393 -16.27 -16.87 -34.70
CA GLN A 393 -15.52 -17.72 -35.63
C GLN A 393 -16.16 -19.11 -35.76
N ARG A 394 -16.65 -19.70 -34.66
CA ARG A 394 -17.45 -20.95 -34.74
C ARG A 394 -18.74 -20.75 -35.50
N ARG A 395 -19.47 -19.65 -35.29
CA ARG A 395 -20.67 -19.33 -36.08
C ARG A 395 -20.36 -19.14 -37.56
N ARG A 396 -19.26 -18.45 -37.90
CA ARG A 396 -18.82 -18.28 -39.30
C ARG A 396 -18.35 -19.59 -39.92
N ALA A 397 -17.58 -20.40 -39.19
CA ALA A 397 -17.12 -21.71 -39.64
C ALA A 397 -18.30 -22.67 -39.85
N ASN A 398 -19.29 -22.65 -38.96
CA ASN A 398 -20.51 -23.44 -39.10
C ASN A 398 -21.37 -22.96 -40.28
N ALA A 399 -21.48 -21.64 -40.48
CA ALA A 399 -22.20 -21.09 -41.64
C ALA A 399 -21.50 -21.44 -42.96
N SER A 400 -20.17 -21.30 -43.02
CA SER A 400 -19.38 -21.66 -44.22
C SER A 400 -19.27 -23.18 -44.44
N ALA A 401 -19.47 -24.01 -43.42
CA ALA A 401 -19.62 -25.46 -43.56
C ALA A 401 -21.01 -25.85 -44.11
N GLN A 402 -22.05 -25.05 -43.85
CA GLN A 402 -23.40 -25.24 -44.40
C GLN A 402 -23.53 -24.74 -45.85
N GLU A 403 -22.66 -23.83 -46.28
CA GLU A 403 -22.66 -23.27 -47.65
C GLU A 403 -21.77 -24.04 -48.64
N ARG A 404 -21.08 -25.12 -48.23
CA ARG A 404 -20.36 -26.01 -49.17
C ARG A 404 -21.38 -26.93 -49.86
N PRO A 405 -21.65 -26.77 -51.17
CA PRO A 405 -22.41 -27.78 -51.89
C PRO A 405 -21.61 -29.09 -51.91
N GLU A 406 -22.28 -30.22 -51.70
CA GLU A 406 -21.74 -31.55 -51.95
C GLU A 406 -21.28 -31.60 -53.41
N SER A 407 -19.96 -31.44 -53.64
CA SER A 407 -19.37 -31.67 -54.94
C SER A 407 -19.39 -33.17 -55.19
N THR A 408 -20.38 -33.58 -55.97
CA THR A 408 -20.48 -34.81 -56.78
C THR A 408 -19.13 -35.47 -57.03
N ASP A 409 -18.93 -36.65 -56.45
CA ASP A 409 -17.91 -37.60 -56.83
C ASP A 409 -18.61 -38.88 -57.32
N GLU A 410 -19.05 -38.86 -58.58
CA GLU A 410 -19.20 -40.09 -59.36
C GLU A 410 -18.38 -39.90 -60.63
N GLY A 411 -17.18 -40.46 -60.55
CA GLY A 411 -16.17 -40.44 -61.60
C GLY A 411 -16.56 -41.30 -62.79
N ASP A 412 -16.36 -40.70 -63.96
CA ASP A 412 -16.17 -41.35 -65.24
C ASP A 412 -14.88 -42.20 -65.21
N ARG A 413 -15.01 -43.53 -65.23
CA ARG A 413 -13.99 -44.48 -65.71
C ARG A 413 -14.64 -45.72 -66.32
N SER A 414 -14.65 -45.73 -67.66
CA SER A 414 -14.43 -46.85 -68.59
C SER A 414 -15.17 -48.18 -68.37
#